data_AF-A0A1C3RGV8-F1
#
_entry.id   AF-A0A1C3RGV8-F1
#
_cell.length_a   1.000
_cell.length_b   1.000
_cell.length_c   1.000
_cell.angle_alpha   90.00
_cell.angle_beta   90.00
_cell.angle_gamma   90.00
#
_symmetry.space_group_name_H-M   'P 1'
#
loop_
_entity.id
_entity.type
_entity.pdbx_description
1 polymer ?
#
loop_
_entity_poly.entity_id
_entity_poly.type
_entity_poly.pdbx_seq_one_letter_code
_entity_poly.pdbx_strand_id
1 'polypeptide(L)'
;MGSHANEYILIGILLLITAAGYLLVRRTKGTGTQKAEKILTGFLGGFILMGGSVKFFDPFTTMFASQIAQSELPFPILMKWAGQLGEMSTGALLLALLIFGARILPDLKEKAFYLANLGIVGIMVVAVYVHLHPNVQAEVLPFGSKPPVLTIVIMALAGMNIYLHRKNVTVA
;
A
#
# COMPACT_ATOMS: atom_id res chain seq x y z
N MET A 1 19.33 21.51 7.29
CA MET A 1 17.96 21.87 6.83
C MET A 1 17.17 20.57 6.84
N GLY A 2 16.48 20.32 7.96
CA GLY A 2 16.32 18.99 8.55
C GLY A 2 14.90 18.42 8.53
N SER A 3 14.84 17.09 8.66
CA SER A 3 13.72 16.17 8.99
C SER A 3 12.31 16.58 8.56
N HIS A 4 11.80 17.69 9.07
CA HIS A 4 10.43 18.16 8.87
C HIS A 4 10.10 18.50 7.41
N ALA A 5 11.07 18.96 6.61
CA ALA A 5 10.82 19.24 5.20
C ALA A 5 10.35 17.99 4.42
N ASN A 6 10.95 16.83 4.70
CA ASN A 6 10.58 15.58 4.05
C ASN A 6 9.23 15.05 4.57
N GLU A 7 8.95 15.22 5.87
CA GLU A 7 7.65 14.88 6.47
C GLU A 7 6.51 15.70 5.83
N TYR A 8 6.68 17.02 5.69
CA TYR A 8 5.68 17.88 5.05
C TYR A 8 5.47 17.56 3.57
N ILE A 9 6.54 17.18 2.85
CA ILE A 9 6.45 16.74 1.45
C ILE A 9 5.64 15.45 1.36
N LEU A 10 5.90 14.47 2.23
CA LEU A 10 5.16 13.19 2.24
C LEU A 10 3.70 13.37 2.58
N ILE A 11 3.40 14.18 3.61
CA ILE A 11 2.02 14.53 3.98
C ILE A 11 1.33 15.28 2.82
N GLY A 12 2.03 16.22 2.18
CA GLY A 12 1.53 16.95 1.02
C GLY A 12 1.22 16.03 -0.16
N ILE A 13 2.10 15.08 -0.48
CA ILE A 13 1.89 14.08 -1.53
C ILE A 13 0.70 13.18 -1.18
N LEU A 14 0.59 12.71 0.07
CA LEU A 14 -0.53 11.87 0.50
C LEU A 14 -1.86 12.61 0.38
N LEU A 15 -1.91 13.88 0.80
CA LEU A 15 -3.10 14.73 0.67
C LEU A 15 -3.44 14.98 -0.79
N LEU A 16 -2.46 15.23 -1.66
CA LEU A 16 -2.68 15.42 -3.10
C LEU A 16 -3.19 14.14 -3.77
N ILE A 17 -2.62 12.97 -3.46
CA ILE A 17 -3.09 11.67 -3.96
C ILE A 17 -4.52 11.41 -3.48
N THR A 18 -4.81 11.67 -2.21
CA THR A 18 -6.14 11.48 -1.62
C THR A 18 -7.17 12.44 -2.24
N ALA A 19 -6.81 13.71 -2.40
CA ALA A 19 -7.65 14.71 -3.05
C ALA A 19 -7.86 14.37 -4.52
N ALA A 20 -6.82 14.04 -5.28
CA ALA A 20 -6.95 13.61 -6.67
C ALA A 20 -7.85 12.38 -6.79
N GLY A 21 -7.67 11.38 -5.92
CA GLY A 21 -8.55 10.21 -5.82
C GLY A 21 -10.00 10.59 -5.56
N TYR A 22 -10.26 11.44 -4.57
CA TYR A 22 -11.61 11.95 -4.27
C TYR A 22 -12.23 12.70 -5.44
N LEU A 23 -11.47 13.59 -6.10
CA LEU A 23 -11.91 14.39 -7.23
C LEU A 23 -12.19 13.53 -8.48
N LEU A 24 -11.45 12.44 -8.66
CA LEU A 24 -11.71 11.44 -9.70
C LEU A 24 -12.99 10.66 -9.40
N VAL A 25 -13.19 10.21 -8.15
CA VAL A 25 -14.38 9.44 -7.78
C VAL A 25 -15.65 10.27 -7.79
N ARG A 26 -15.63 11.53 -7.32
CA ARG A 26 -16.85 12.37 -7.28
C ARG A 26 -17.47 12.58 -8.67
N ARG A 27 -16.65 12.52 -9.72
CA ARG A 27 -17.09 12.70 -11.12
C ARG A 27 -17.62 11.41 -11.75
N THR A 28 -17.42 10.26 -11.10
CA THR A 28 -17.89 8.98 -11.64
C THR A 28 -19.35 8.69 -11.26
N LYS A 29 -20.16 8.33 -12.26
CA LYS A 29 -21.48 7.73 -12.03
C LYS A 29 -21.28 6.34 -11.40
N GLY A 30 -22.11 6.00 -10.42
CA GLY A 30 -22.03 4.72 -9.71
C GLY A 30 -22.71 4.76 -8.35
N THR A 31 -23.00 3.58 -7.81
CA THR A 31 -23.58 3.39 -6.48
C THR A 31 -22.61 3.85 -5.38
N GLY A 32 -23.11 4.04 -4.14
CA GLY A 32 -22.26 4.37 -3.00
C GLY A 32 -21.14 3.34 -2.78
N THR A 33 -21.46 2.05 -2.93
CA THR A 33 -20.49 0.94 -2.83
C THR A 33 -19.41 1.00 -3.91
N GLN A 34 -19.76 1.31 -5.15
CA GLN A 34 -18.79 1.47 -6.25
C GLN A 34 -17.86 2.66 -6.03
N LYS A 35 -18.38 3.76 -5.49
CA LYS A 35 -17.57 4.92 -5.14
C LYS A 35 -16.62 4.61 -3.98
N ALA A 36 -17.09 3.92 -2.95
CA ALA A 36 -16.27 3.50 -1.82
C ALA A 36 -15.12 2.57 -2.25
N GLU A 37 -15.38 1.57 -3.10
CA GLU A 37 -14.35 0.68 -3.66
C GLU A 37 -13.28 1.48 -4.42
N LYS A 38 -13.68 2.43 -5.27
CA LYS A 38 -12.74 3.26 -6.04
C LYS A 38 -11.88 4.14 -5.14
N ILE A 39 -12.46 4.76 -4.11
CA ILE A 39 -11.71 5.58 -3.14
C ILE A 39 -10.70 4.71 -2.42
N LEU A 40 -11.13 3.54 -1.94
CA LEU A 40 -10.29 2.63 -1.19
C LEU A 40 -9.17 2.04 -2.04
N THR A 41 -9.47 1.68 -3.29
CA THR A 41 -8.49 1.24 -4.28
C THR A 41 -7.44 2.32 -4.56
N GLY A 42 -7.86 3.58 -4.71
CA GLY A 42 -6.94 4.70 -4.89
C GLY A 42 -6.07 4.96 -3.66
N PHE A 43 -6.68 4.93 -2.47
CA PHE A 43 -5.97 5.09 -1.21
C PHE A 43 -4.93 3.98 -1.00
N LEU A 44 -5.33 2.71 -1.12
CA LEU A 44 -4.44 1.56 -0.98
C LEU A 44 -3.32 1.58 -2.03
N GLY A 45 -3.68 1.83 -3.29
CA GLY A 45 -2.71 1.92 -4.37
C GLY A 45 -1.67 3.01 -4.14
N GLY A 46 -2.12 4.21 -3.78
CA GLY A 46 -1.25 5.35 -3.48
C GLY A 46 -0.38 5.14 -2.24
N PHE A 47 -0.97 4.65 -1.14
CA PHE A 47 -0.28 4.41 0.12
C PHE A 47 0.83 3.35 -0.05
N ILE A 48 0.52 2.24 -0.70
CA ILE A 48 1.47 1.14 -0.92
C ILE A 48 2.57 1.54 -1.90
N LEU A 49 2.22 2.22 -3.00
CA LEU A 49 3.22 2.74 -3.95
C LEU A 49 4.16 3.74 -3.27
N MET A 50 3.62 4.63 -2.43
CA MET A 50 4.43 5.57 -1.65
C MET A 50 5.37 4.82 -0.70
N GLY A 51 4.86 3.84 0.06
CA GLY A 51 5.67 3.03 0.97
C GLY A 51 6.90 2.41 0.32
N GLY A 52 6.74 1.86 -0.90
CA GLY A 52 7.87 1.31 -1.65
C GLY A 52 8.81 2.37 -2.19
N SER A 53 8.26 3.49 -2.67
CA SER A 53 9.04 4.58 -3.29
C SER A 53 9.90 5.34 -2.28
N VAL A 54 9.39 5.59 -1.06
CA VAL A 54 10.16 6.35 -0.05
C VAL A 54 11.40 5.60 0.42
N LYS A 55 11.40 4.26 0.35
CA LYS A 55 12.52 3.40 0.74
C LYS A 55 13.76 3.53 -0.15
N PHE A 56 13.71 4.34 -1.21
CA PHE A 56 14.88 4.71 -2.02
C PHE A 56 15.60 5.96 -1.50
N PHE A 57 15.01 6.67 -0.54
CA PHE A 57 15.52 7.93 -0.02
C PHE A 57 15.77 7.84 1.49
N ASP A 58 16.82 8.49 1.99
CA ASP A 58 17.07 8.58 3.43
C ASP A 58 16.05 9.48 4.14
N PRO A 59 15.69 9.17 5.40
CA PRO A 59 16.24 8.09 6.25
C PRO A 59 15.62 6.71 6.00
N PHE A 60 14.60 6.59 5.16
CA PHE A 60 13.82 5.36 4.97
C PHE A 60 14.63 4.22 4.37
N THR A 61 15.58 4.50 3.47
CA THR A 61 16.51 3.49 2.94
C THR A 61 17.28 2.81 4.07
N THR A 62 17.84 3.62 4.97
CA THR A 62 18.64 3.15 6.11
C THR A 62 17.77 2.41 7.13
N MET A 63 16.60 2.96 7.48
CA MET A 63 15.64 2.30 8.38
C MET A 63 15.20 0.93 7.85
N PHE A 64 14.84 0.85 6.57
CA PHE A 64 14.41 -0.40 5.95
C PHE A 64 15.56 -1.41 5.86
N ALA A 65 16.78 -0.98 5.55
CA ALA A 65 17.94 -1.88 5.57
C ALA A 65 18.20 -2.46 6.97
N SER A 66 18.08 -1.64 8.02
CA SER A 66 18.19 -2.07 9.42
C SER A 66 17.10 -3.06 9.80
N GLN A 67 15.85 -2.83 9.39
CA GLN A 67 14.75 -3.76 9.61
C GLN A 67 15.03 -5.14 8.98
N ILE A 68 15.51 -5.18 7.74
CA ILE A 68 15.83 -6.43 7.05
C ILE A 68 17.00 -7.15 7.74
N ALA A 69 18.04 -6.43 8.16
CA ALA A 69 19.17 -7.03 8.87
C ALA A 69 18.79 -7.59 10.26
N GLN A 70 17.91 -6.89 10.98
CA GLN A 70 17.49 -7.26 12.34
C GLN A 70 16.35 -8.30 12.39
N SER A 71 15.63 -8.51 11.29
CA SER A 71 14.47 -9.42 11.23
C SER A 71 14.84 -10.86 10.86
N GLU A 72 16.12 -11.13 10.58
CA GLU A 72 16.63 -12.47 10.25
C GLU A 72 15.89 -13.13 9.08
N LEU A 73 15.34 -12.31 8.16
CA LEU A 73 14.68 -12.82 6.97
C LEU A 73 15.69 -13.58 6.09
N PRO A 74 15.28 -14.72 5.50
CA PRO A 74 16.14 -15.46 4.59
C PRO A 74 16.42 -14.63 3.34
N PHE A 75 17.66 -14.68 2.83
CA PHE A 75 18.08 -13.93 1.64
C PHE A 75 17.85 -12.41 1.75
N PRO A 76 18.51 -11.71 2.69
CA PRO A 76 18.21 -10.31 3.03
C PRO A 76 18.28 -9.35 1.84
N ILE A 77 19.22 -9.56 0.90
CA ILE A 77 19.32 -8.75 -0.32
C ILE A 77 18.06 -8.90 -1.18
N LEU A 78 17.60 -10.14 -1.38
CA LEU A 78 16.38 -10.42 -2.14
C LEU A 78 15.15 -9.85 -1.43
N MET A 79 15.06 -9.99 -0.10
CA MET A 79 13.93 -9.50 0.68
C MET A 79 13.83 -7.98 0.69
N LYS A 80 14.97 -7.27 0.69
CA LYS A 80 14.98 -5.81 0.52
C LYS A 80 14.34 -5.41 -0.81
N TRP A 81 14.79 -6.00 -1.91
CA TRP A 81 14.25 -5.70 -3.24
C TRP A 81 12.79 -6.15 -3.39
N ALA A 82 12.44 -7.33 -2.87
CA ALA A 82 11.09 -7.85 -2.89
C ALA A 82 10.12 -6.95 -2.12
N GLY A 83 10.53 -6.42 -0.97
CA GLY A 83 9.73 -5.45 -0.21
C GLY A 83 9.50 -4.15 -0.98
N GLN A 84 10.57 -3.52 -1.49
CA GLN A 84 10.46 -2.26 -2.23
C GLN A 84 9.66 -2.40 -3.52
N LEU A 85 10.05 -3.34 -4.39
CA LEU A 85 9.43 -3.53 -5.70
C LEU A 85 8.04 -4.18 -5.58
N GLY A 86 7.82 -5.04 -4.59
CA GLY A 86 6.51 -5.62 -4.30
C GLY A 86 5.49 -4.56 -3.93
N GLU A 87 5.85 -3.62 -3.05
CA GLU A 87 5.02 -2.47 -2.73
C GLU A 87 4.77 -1.59 -3.96
N MET A 88 5.82 -1.20 -4.68
CA MET A 88 5.66 -0.34 -5.86
C MET A 88 4.79 -0.99 -6.94
N SER A 89 5.05 -2.24 -7.31
CA SER A 89 4.29 -2.93 -8.35
C SER A 89 2.83 -3.14 -7.95
N THR A 90 2.57 -3.53 -6.70
CA THR A 90 1.22 -3.73 -6.19
C THR A 90 0.42 -2.42 -6.14
N GLY A 91 1.03 -1.36 -5.64
CA GLY A 91 0.40 -0.04 -5.56
C GLY A 91 0.12 0.55 -6.95
N ALA A 92 1.12 0.47 -7.86
CA ALA A 92 0.97 0.90 -9.24
C ALA A 92 -0.11 0.11 -9.97
N LEU A 93 -0.23 -1.20 -9.73
CA LEU A 93 -1.28 -2.04 -10.33
C LEU A 93 -2.67 -1.57 -9.90
N LEU A 94 -2.92 -1.32 -8.60
CA LEU A 94 -4.22 -0.80 -8.15
C LEU A 94 -4.55 0.57 -8.77
N LEU A 95 -3.58 1.47 -8.85
CA LEU A 95 -3.78 2.78 -9.48
C LEU A 95 -4.03 2.65 -10.99
N ALA A 96 -3.32 1.76 -11.67
CA ALA A 96 -3.55 1.48 -13.08
C ALA A 96 -4.95 0.90 -13.32
N LEU A 97 -5.43 -0.01 -12.47
CA LEU A 97 -6.80 -0.53 -12.53
C LEU A 97 -7.84 0.58 -12.27
N LEU A 98 -7.56 1.52 -11.37
CA LEU A 98 -8.45 2.65 -11.09
C LEU A 98 -8.55 3.61 -12.28
N ILE A 99 -7.42 3.94 -12.91
CA ILE A 99 -7.34 4.97 -13.98
C ILE A 99 -7.68 4.38 -15.35
N PHE A 100 -7.16 3.19 -15.66
CA PHE A 100 -7.24 2.57 -16.99
C PHE A 100 -8.13 1.33 -17.03
N GLY A 101 -8.76 0.93 -15.93
CA GLY A 101 -9.53 -0.31 -15.85
C GLY A 101 -10.72 -0.41 -16.80
N ALA A 102 -11.20 0.70 -17.36
CA ALA A 102 -12.23 0.69 -18.40
C ALA A 102 -11.71 0.15 -19.76
N ARG A 103 -10.39 0.10 -19.97
CA ARG A 103 -9.73 -0.37 -21.19
C ARG A 103 -9.18 -1.78 -21.08
N ILE A 104 -9.33 -2.41 -19.90
CA ILE A 104 -8.80 -3.74 -19.60
C ILE A 104 -9.93 -4.76 -19.73
N LEU A 105 -9.62 -5.94 -20.28
CA LEU A 105 -10.56 -7.05 -20.36
C LEU A 105 -11.15 -7.37 -18.97
N PRO A 106 -12.47 -7.59 -18.83
CA PRO A 106 -13.12 -7.78 -17.53
C PRO A 106 -12.45 -8.86 -16.66
N ASP A 107 -12.20 -10.04 -17.21
CA ASP A 107 -11.57 -11.15 -16.48
C ASP A 107 -10.16 -10.83 -16.00
N LEU A 108 -9.38 -10.12 -16.83
CA LEU A 108 -8.02 -9.73 -16.47
C LEU A 108 -8.03 -8.65 -15.39
N LYS A 109 -8.95 -7.69 -15.50
CA LYS A 109 -9.14 -6.64 -14.49
C LYS A 109 -9.51 -7.24 -13.14
N GLU A 110 -10.43 -8.21 -13.11
CA GLU A 110 -10.85 -8.89 -11.90
C GLU A 110 -9.69 -9.67 -11.26
N LYS A 111 -9.01 -10.52 -12.03
CA LYS A 111 -7.82 -11.26 -11.53
C LYS A 111 -6.74 -10.33 -11.02
N ALA A 112 -6.44 -9.26 -11.76
CA ALA A 112 -5.44 -8.27 -11.36
C ALA A 112 -5.85 -7.53 -10.07
N PHE A 113 -7.13 -7.23 -9.89
CA PHE A 113 -7.64 -6.61 -8.67
C PHE A 113 -7.43 -7.51 -7.45
N TYR A 114 -7.81 -8.78 -7.54
CA TYR A 114 -7.59 -9.74 -6.44
C TYR A 114 -6.10 -9.96 -6.19
N LEU A 115 -5.30 -10.14 -7.25
CA LEU A 115 -3.85 -10.30 -7.14
C LEU A 115 -3.20 -9.13 -6.41
N ALA A 116 -3.58 -7.90 -6.74
CA ALA A 116 -3.02 -6.72 -6.10
C ALA A 116 -3.40 -6.66 -4.60
N ASN A 117 -4.67 -6.90 -4.25
CA ASN A 117 -5.08 -6.88 -2.83
C ASN A 117 -4.44 -8.05 -2.04
N LEU A 118 -4.28 -9.23 -2.64
CA LEU A 118 -3.53 -10.34 -2.03
C LEU A 118 -2.04 -9.99 -1.87
N GLY A 119 -1.47 -9.28 -2.84
CA GLY A 119 -0.12 -8.72 -2.74
C GLY A 119 0.04 -7.81 -1.53
N ILE A 120 -0.91 -6.90 -1.30
CA ILE A 120 -0.94 -6.06 -0.09
C ILE A 120 -0.95 -6.93 1.16
N VAL A 121 -1.85 -7.90 1.25
CA VAL A 121 -1.94 -8.79 2.42
C VAL A 121 -0.62 -9.50 2.66
N GLY A 122 0.01 -10.08 1.62
CA GLY A 122 1.30 -10.76 1.73
C GLY A 122 2.41 -9.83 2.24
N ILE A 123 2.53 -8.63 1.67
CA ILE A 123 3.49 -7.62 2.12
C ILE A 123 3.25 -7.24 3.59
N MET A 124 1.98 -7.00 3.96
CA MET A 124 1.62 -6.62 5.32
C MET A 124 1.87 -7.75 6.33
N VAL A 125 1.68 -9.03 5.96
CA VAL A 125 2.04 -10.16 6.82
C VAL A 125 3.54 -10.19 7.12
N VAL A 126 4.38 -9.99 6.10
CA VAL A 126 5.83 -9.89 6.29
C VAL A 126 6.18 -8.69 7.18
N ALA A 127 5.51 -7.55 6.99
CA ALA A 127 5.70 -6.38 7.85
C ALA A 127 5.29 -6.65 9.31
N VAL A 128 4.19 -7.38 9.56
CA VAL A 128 3.82 -7.82 10.92
C VAL A 128 4.93 -8.68 11.53
N TYR A 129 5.47 -9.63 10.78
CA TYR A 129 6.59 -10.45 11.24
C TYR A 129 7.79 -9.58 11.65
N VAL A 130 8.20 -8.63 10.80
CA VAL A 130 9.31 -7.72 11.08
C VAL A 130 9.04 -6.88 12.34
N HIS A 131 7.83 -6.33 12.49
CA HIS A 131 7.44 -5.54 13.66
C HIS A 131 7.47 -6.35 14.97
N LEU A 132 7.06 -7.60 14.92
CA LEU A 132 6.99 -8.47 16.10
C LEU A 132 8.32 -9.17 16.41
N HIS A 133 9.29 -9.14 15.48
CA HIS A 133 10.59 -9.76 15.70
C HIS A 133 11.30 -9.11 16.91
N PRO A 134 11.85 -9.89 17.86
CA PRO A 134 12.43 -9.36 19.08
C PRO A 134 13.63 -8.43 18.80
N ASN A 135 14.47 -8.82 17.83
CA ASN A 135 15.70 -8.12 17.51
C ASN A 135 15.49 -6.82 16.70
N VAL A 136 14.28 -6.60 16.16
CA VAL A 136 13.94 -5.37 15.44
C VAL A 136 13.59 -4.28 16.46
N GLN A 137 14.40 -3.23 16.47
CA GLN A 137 14.24 -2.10 17.40
C GLN A 137 13.10 -1.17 16.95
N ALA A 138 12.45 -0.49 17.89
CA ALA A 138 11.31 0.36 17.58
C ALA A 138 11.71 1.57 16.72
N GLU A 139 12.91 2.09 16.94
CA GLU A 139 13.49 3.28 16.32
C GLU A 139 13.70 3.11 14.82
N VAL A 140 13.85 1.87 14.33
CA VAL A 140 13.98 1.58 12.90
C VAL A 140 12.64 1.33 12.24
N LEU A 141 11.54 1.23 12.99
CA LEU A 141 10.19 1.02 12.46
C LEU A 141 9.55 2.34 12.01
N PRO A 142 8.59 2.28 11.06
CA PRO A 142 7.81 3.46 10.71
C PRO A 142 7.13 4.01 11.96
N PHE A 143 7.27 5.32 12.20
CA PHE A 143 6.73 6.03 13.38
C PHE A 143 7.27 5.58 14.75
N GLY A 144 8.36 4.80 14.80
CA GLY A 144 8.97 4.43 16.08
C GLY A 144 8.13 3.45 16.91
N SER A 145 7.16 2.75 16.32
CA SER A 145 6.16 1.95 17.05
C SER A 145 6.30 0.46 16.77
N LYS A 146 6.52 -0.34 17.84
CA LYS A 146 6.58 -1.81 17.77
C LYS A 146 5.24 -2.43 17.35
N PRO A 147 4.10 -2.15 18.01
CA PRO A 147 2.83 -2.75 17.63
C PRO A 147 2.46 -2.42 16.17
N PRO A 148 2.19 -3.43 15.31
CA PRO A 148 1.94 -3.22 13.88
C PRO A 148 0.50 -2.76 13.58
N VAL A 149 0.01 -1.74 14.30
CA VAL A 149 -1.38 -1.27 14.21
C VAL A 149 -1.70 -0.80 12.79
N LEU A 150 -0.84 0.06 12.22
CA LEU A 150 -1.04 0.57 10.86
C LEU A 150 -1.06 -0.58 9.84
N THR A 151 -0.14 -1.54 9.98
CA THR A 151 -0.05 -2.73 9.12
C THR A 151 -1.34 -3.55 9.16
N ILE A 152 -1.91 -3.77 10.35
CA ILE A 152 -3.18 -4.48 10.53
C ILE A 152 -4.34 -3.68 9.92
N VAL A 153 -4.36 -2.36 10.10
CA VAL A 153 -5.38 -1.48 9.50
C VAL A 153 -5.33 -1.55 7.97
N ILE A 154 -4.16 -1.46 7.36
CA ILE A 154 -4.01 -1.55 5.89
C ILE A 154 -4.46 -2.93 5.37
N MET A 155 -4.15 -4.00 6.10
CA MET A 155 -4.61 -5.35 5.76
C MET A 155 -6.14 -5.48 5.84
N ALA A 156 -6.76 -4.91 6.88
CA ALA A 156 -8.22 -4.86 7.02
C ALA A 156 -8.87 -4.04 5.90
N LEU A 157 -8.26 -2.91 5.51
CA LEU A 157 -8.71 -2.10 4.39
C LEU A 157 -8.60 -2.84 3.05
N ALA A 158 -7.55 -3.62 2.82
CA ALA A 158 -7.46 -4.50 1.63
C ALA A 158 -8.59 -5.55 1.62
N GLY A 159 -8.89 -6.16 2.77
CA GLY A 159 -10.05 -7.07 2.93
C GLY A 159 -11.38 -6.38 2.66
N MET A 160 -11.56 -5.15 3.15
CA MET A 160 -12.75 -4.34 2.86
C MET A 160 -12.87 -4.00 1.38
N ASN A 161 -11.76 -3.71 0.70
CA ASN A 161 -11.75 -3.43 -0.73
C ASN A 161 -12.20 -4.64 -1.55
N ILE A 162 -11.71 -5.83 -1.19
CA ILE A 162 -12.16 -7.12 -1.74
C ILE A 162 -13.67 -7.32 -1.52
N TYR A 163 -14.15 -7.08 -0.31
CA TYR A 163 -15.57 -7.24 0.03
C TYR A 163 -16.46 -6.31 -0.81
N LEU A 164 -16.09 -5.03 -0.93
CA LEU A 164 -16.83 -4.05 -1.74
C LEU A 164 -16.84 -4.44 -3.22
N HIS A 165 -15.70 -4.89 -3.75
CA HIS A 165 -15.58 -5.35 -5.13
C HIS A 165 -16.51 -6.53 -5.43
N ARG A 166 -16.50 -7.56 -4.58
CA ARG A 166 -17.40 -8.72 -4.70
C ARG A 166 -18.87 -8.29 -4.73
N LYS A 167 -19.26 -7.38 -3.83
CA LYS A 167 -20.62 -6.85 -3.78
C LYS A 167 -21.00 -6.11 -5.07
N ASN A 168 -20.06 -5.37 -5.66
CA ASN A 168 -20.31 -4.63 -6.90
C ASN A 168 -20.39 -5.55 -8.13
N VAL A 169 -19.67 -6.67 -8.15
CA VAL A 169 -19.75 -7.67 -9.23
C VAL A 169 -21.06 -8.47 -9.14
N THR A 170 -21.52 -8.85 -7.95
CA THR A 170 -22.78 -9.62 -7.79
C THR A 170 -24.03 -8.81 -8.14
N VAL A 171 -23.97 -7.48 -8.09
CA VAL A 171 -25.11 -6.58 -8.34
C VAL A 171 -25.13 -6.04 -9.78
N ALA A 172 -24.08 -6.30 -10.57
CA ALA A 172 -23.94 -5.86 -11.97
C ALA A 172 -24.49 -6.90 -12.94
#